data_AF-A0A356BUM3-F1
#
_entry.id   AF-A0A356BUM3-F1
#
_cell.length_a   1.000
_cell.length_b   1.000
_cell.length_c   1.000
_cell.angle_alpha   90.00
_cell.angle_beta   90.00
_cell.angle_gamma   90.00
#
_symmetry.space_group_name_H-M   'P 1'
#
loop_
_entity.id
_entity.type
_entity.pdbx_description
1 polymer ?
#
loop_
_entity_poly.entity_id
_entity_poly.type
_entity_poly.pdbx_seq_one_letter_code
_entity_poly.pdbx_strand_id
1 'polypeptide(L)'
;MKINRSPTIAMLWSLCLPGFGQFYNRDYIIGLVLVTLELMINVKANLNLAILYSFRGQIALAIQTVDYQWLLFYPCIYSYSMWQAYNQALETNRFDGENEKDRFQLRYNSHFIGAAMGGTLGIIYLDQIGPVFGGFLGLAIGVAIGSWLKRL
;
A
#
# COMPACT_ATOMS: atom_id res chain seq x y z
N MET A 1 -8.95 25.16 16.84
CA MET A 1 -8.67 23.85 17.48
C MET A 1 -7.59 23.19 16.63
N LYS A 2 -6.35 23.07 17.15
CA LYS A 2 -5.25 22.40 16.42
C LYS A 2 -5.60 20.91 16.29
N ILE A 3 -5.65 20.38 15.08
CA ILE A 3 -5.98 18.97 14.88
C ILE A 3 -4.69 18.26 14.48
N ASN A 4 -3.95 17.79 15.48
CA ASN A 4 -2.78 16.94 15.23
C ASN A 4 -3.24 15.53 14.82
N ARG A 5 -2.82 15.07 13.65
CA ARG A 5 -3.14 13.78 13.07
C ARG A 5 -1.93 12.86 13.17
N SER A 6 -2.05 11.74 13.86
CA SER A 6 -0.98 10.73 13.86
C SER A 6 -0.74 10.17 12.44
N PRO A 7 0.45 10.36 11.84
CA PRO A 7 0.76 9.84 10.49
C PRO A 7 0.77 8.32 10.43
N THR A 8 1.25 7.68 11.49
CA THR A 8 1.26 6.21 11.60
C THR A 8 -0.16 5.66 11.61
N ILE A 9 -1.09 6.32 12.30
CA ILE A 9 -2.50 5.90 12.32
C ILE A 9 -3.13 6.08 10.93
N ALA A 10 -2.85 7.20 10.25
CA ALA A 10 -3.32 7.42 8.87
C ALA A 10 -2.83 6.30 7.92
N MET A 11 -1.55 5.93 8.03
CA MET A 11 -0.95 4.84 7.26
C MET A 11 -1.59 3.48 7.58
N LEU A 12 -1.79 3.16 8.86
CA LEU A 12 -2.41 1.89 9.28
C LEU A 12 -3.86 1.77 8.80
N TRP A 13 -4.61 2.87 8.77
CA TRP A 13 -5.93 2.89 8.16
C TRP A 13 -5.89 2.57 6.66
N SER A 14 -4.95 3.17 5.93
CA SER A 14 -4.73 2.85 4.51
C SER A 14 -4.22 1.44 4.26
N LEU A 15 -3.54 0.82 5.24
CA LEU A 15 -3.12 -0.58 5.19
C LEU A 15 -4.32 -1.53 5.37
N CYS A 16 -5.26 -1.19 6.24
CA CYS A 16 -6.49 -1.98 6.40
C CYS A 16 -7.34 -1.94 5.13
N LEU A 17 -7.52 -0.74 4.56
CA LEU A 17 -8.25 -0.57 3.31
C LEU A 17 -7.82 0.74 2.62
N PRO A 18 -7.35 0.68 1.37
CA PRO A 18 -6.98 1.88 0.62
C PRO A 18 -8.09 2.93 0.56
N GLY A 19 -7.79 4.17 0.97
CA GLY A 19 -8.76 5.25 1.08
C GLY A 19 -9.21 5.60 2.50
N PHE A 20 -9.05 4.68 3.47
CA PHE A 20 -9.44 4.98 4.87
C PHE A 20 -8.50 5.98 5.55
N GLY A 21 -7.19 5.94 5.25
CA GLY A 21 -6.25 6.95 5.74
C GLY A 21 -6.55 8.35 5.21
N GLN A 22 -7.05 8.43 3.98
CA GLN A 22 -7.51 9.68 3.36
C GLN A 22 -8.76 10.21 4.06
N PHE A 23 -9.74 9.36 4.37
CA PHE A 23 -10.90 9.77 5.19
C PHE A 23 -10.49 10.22 6.58
N TYR A 24 -9.53 9.54 7.21
CA TYR A 24 -8.95 10.00 8.46
C TYR A 24 -8.37 11.41 8.35
N ASN A 25 -7.68 11.72 7.24
CA ASN A 25 -7.13 13.05 6.96
C ASN A 25 -8.15 14.07 6.44
N ARG A 26 -9.40 13.68 6.17
CA ARG A 26 -10.47 14.47 5.52
C ARG A 26 -10.28 14.75 4.02
N ASP A 27 -9.45 13.97 3.36
CA ASP A 27 -9.29 13.98 1.89
C ASP A 27 -10.37 13.11 1.22
N TYR A 28 -11.63 13.54 1.32
CA TYR A 28 -12.76 12.68 0.95
C TYR A 28 -12.78 12.27 -0.52
N ILE A 29 -12.37 13.15 -1.44
CA ILE A 29 -12.38 12.85 -2.88
C ILE A 29 -11.36 11.74 -3.19
N ILE A 30 -10.13 11.88 -2.70
CA ILE A 30 -9.06 10.89 -2.90
C ILE A 30 -9.45 9.58 -2.19
N GLY A 31 -9.96 9.66 -0.96
CA GLY A 31 -10.43 8.50 -0.22
C GLY A 31 -11.51 7.72 -0.96
N LEU A 32 -12.53 8.41 -1.50
CA LEU A 32 -13.60 7.78 -2.25
C LEU A 32 -13.09 7.08 -3.52
N VAL A 33 -12.18 7.73 -4.25
CA VAL A 33 -11.55 7.15 -5.45
C VAL A 33 -10.77 5.89 -5.09
N LEU A 34 -9.96 5.92 -4.03
CA LEU A 34 -9.15 4.79 -3.60
C LEU A 34 -10.01 3.62 -3.10
N VAL A 35 -11.06 3.87 -2.32
CA VAL A 35 -11.99 2.82 -1.88
C VAL A 35 -12.69 2.19 -3.09
N THR A 36 -13.13 3.01 -4.06
CA THR A 36 -13.80 2.50 -5.26
C THR A 36 -12.86 1.64 -6.10
N LEU A 37 -11.61 2.09 -6.28
CA LEU A 37 -10.57 1.33 -6.96
C LEU A 37 -10.27 0.02 -6.24
N GLU A 38 -10.11 0.06 -4.91
CA GLU A 38 -9.87 -1.14 -4.10
C GLU A 38 -10.95 -2.19 -4.32
N LEU A 39 -12.22 -1.81 -4.19
CA LEU A 39 -13.34 -2.74 -4.38
C LEU A 39 -13.41 -3.28 -5.82
N MET A 40 -13.20 -2.41 -6.81
CA MET A 40 -13.22 -2.80 -8.22
C MET A 40 -12.10 -3.79 -8.55
N ILE A 41 -10.87 -3.48 -8.13
CA ILE A 41 -9.70 -4.32 -8.39
C ILE A 41 -9.83 -5.64 -7.62
N ASN A 42 -10.30 -5.62 -6.36
CA ASN A 42 -10.52 -6.83 -5.55
C ASN A 42 -11.43 -7.84 -6.26
N VAL A 43 -12.58 -7.35 -6.74
CA VAL A 43 -13.59 -8.17 -7.41
C VAL A 43 -13.06 -8.65 -8.76
N LYS A 44 -12.47 -7.76 -9.56
CA LYS A 44 -11.96 -8.12 -10.89
C LYS A 44 -10.77 -9.08 -10.84
N ALA A 45 -9.93 -8.97 -9.82
CA ALA A 45 -8.79 -9.86 -9.61
C ALA A 45 -9.17 -11.23 -9.04
N ASN A 46 -10.42 -11.44 -8.59
CA ASN A 46 -10.81 -12.58 -7.73
C ASN A 46 -9.92 -12.73 -6.48
N LEU A 47 -9.43 -11.61 -5.92
CA LEU A 47 -8.39 -11.65 -4.90
C LEU A 47 -8.81 -12.42 -3.65
N ASN A 48 -10.02 -12.21 -3.15
CA ASN A 48 -10.50 -12.90 -1.94
C ASN A 48 -10.50 -14.43 -2.09
N LEU A 49 -10.81 -14.92 -3.29
CA LEU A 49 -10.81 -16.35 -3.58
C LEU A 49 -9.38 -16.90 -3.71
N ALA A 50 -8.49 -16.14 -4.35
CA ALA A 50 -7.07 -16.46 -4.39
C ALA A 50 -6.47 -16.53 -2.97
N ILE A 51 -6.80 -15.57 -2.09
CA ILE A 51 -6.42 -15.58 -0.67
C ILE A 51 -6.93 -16.86 0.00
N LEU A 52 -8.21 -17.18 -0.14
CA LEU A 52 -8.79 -18.39 0.47
C LEU A 52 -8.04 -19.65 0.05
N TYR A 53 -7.74 -19.82 -1.24
CA TYR A 53 -7.00 -20.98 -1.74
C TYR A 53 -5.54 -21.00 -1.27
N SER A 54 -4.87 -19.85 -1.25
CA SER A 54 -3.51 -19.73 -0.72
C SER A 54 -3.42 -20.17 0.74
N PHE A 55 -4.35 -19.71 1.59
CA PHE A 55 -4.38 -20.07 3.02
C PHE A 55 -4.81 -21.53 3.28
N ARG A 56 -5.46 -22.19 2.31
CA ARG A 56 -5.75 -23.63 2.35
C ARG A 56 -4.61 -24.50 1.81
N GLY A 57 -3.49 -23.90 1.39
CA GLY A 57 -2.37 -24.61 0.76
C GLY A 57 -2.64 -25.04 -0.69
N GLN A 58 -3.76 -24.60 -1.29
CA GLN A 58 -4.15 -24.94 -2.66
C GLN A 58 -3.56 -23.92 -3.65
N ILE A 59 -2.23 -23.85 -3.70
CA ILE A 59 -1.50 -22.81 -4.45
C ILE A 59 -1.81 -22.84 -5.95
N ALA A 60 -1.86 -24.03 -6.55
CA ALA A 60 -2.19 -24.18 -7.97
C ALA A 60 -3.58 -23.60 -8.30
N LEU A 61 -4.55 -23.78 -7.40
CA LEU A 61 -5.90 -23.25 -7.58
C LEU A 61 -5.93 -21.73 -7.39
N ALA A 62 -5.14 -21.19 -6.46
CA ALA A 62 -4.98 -19.74 -6.31
C ALA A 62 -4.41 -19.09 -7.57
N ILE A 63 -3.39 -19.69 -8.19
CA ILE A 63 -2.78 -19.24 -9.45
C ILE A 63 -3.80 -19.22 -10.59
N GLN A 64 -4.60 -20.29 -10.73
CA GLN A 64 -5.58 -20.41 -11.82
C GLN A 64 -6.79 -19.49 -11.64
N THR A 65 -7.12 -19.11 -10.40
CA THR A 65 -8.32 -18.33 -10.09
C THR A 65 -8.10 -16.83 -10.25
N VAL A 66 -6.88 -16.36 -9.98
CA VAL A 66 -6.58 -14.93 -9.93
C VAL A 66 -6.50 -14.34 -11.33
N ASP A 67 -7.04 -13.15 -11.53
CA ASP A 67 -6.78 -12.37 -12.74
C ASP A 67 -5.56 -11.49 -12.50
N TYR A 68 -4.46 -11.84 -13.15
CA TYR A 68 -3.18 -11.14 -12.99
C TYR A 68 -3.19 -9.71 -13.51
N GLN A 69 -3.99 -9.40 -14.54
CA GLN A 69 -4.05 -8.04 -15.09
C GLN A 69 -4.60 -7.07 -14.04
N TRP A 70 -5.58 -7.52 -13.28
CA TRP A 70 -6.14 -6.75 -12.17
C TRP A 70 -5.28 -6.83 -10.91
N LEU A 71 -4.77 -8.01 -10.58
CA LEU A 71 -3.94 -8.19 -9.38
C LEU A 71 -2.70 -7.29 -9.37
N LEU A 72 -2.05 -7.07 -10.51
CA LEU A 72 -0.82 -6.28 -10.58
C LEU A 72 -1.02 -4.80 -10.21
N PHE A 73 -2.26 -4.29 -10.11
CA PHE A 73 -2.53 -2.96 -9.57
C PHE A 73 -2.41 -2.88 -8.04
N TYR A 74 -2.57 -4.00 -7.32
CA TYR A 74 -2.60 -4.02 -5.86
C TYR A 74 -1.35 -3.45 -5.19
N PRO A 75 -0.11 -3.88 -5.55
CA PRO A 75 1.10 -3.34 -4.92
C PRO A 75 1.20 -1.82 -5.02
N CYS A 76 0.82 -1.26 -6.17
CA CYS A 76 0.86 0.17 -6.44
C CYS A 76 -0.22 0.93 -5.66
N ILE A 77 -1.47 0.46 -5.70
CA ILE A 77 -2.59 1.12 -5.01
C ILE A 77 -2.38 1.11 -3.49
N TYR A 78 -1.97 -0.02 -2.92
CA TYR A 78 -1.69 -0.12 -1.49
C TYR A 78 -0.53 0.79 -1.08
N SER A 79 0.59 0.73 -1.81
CA SER A 79 1.77 1.54 -1.48
C SER A 79 1.49 3.04 -1.61
N TYR A 80 0.79 3.45 -2.68
CA TYR A 80 0.37 4.84 -2.87
C TYR A 80 -0.59 5.30 -1.78
N SER A 81 -1.61 4.51 -1.46
CA SER A 81 -2.61 4.86 -0.44
C SER A 81 -1.99 5.06 0.93
N MET A 82 -1.06 4.17 1.34
CA MET A 82 -0.33 4.30 2.60
C MET A 82 0.60 5.51 2.60
N TRP A 83 1.36 5.70 1.51
CA TRP A 83 2.28 6.83 1.35
C TRP A 83 1.56 8.17 1.41
N GLN A 84 0.47 8.33 0.65
CA GLN A 84 -0.26 9.59 0.59
C GLN A 84 -0.90 9.90 1.95
N ALA A 85 -1.55 8.92 2.60
CA ALA A 85 -2.16 9.14 3.91
C ALA A 85 -1.13 9.52 4.99
N TYR A 86 0.03 8.89 4.98
CA TYR A 86 1.13 9.22 5.89
C TYR A 86 1.65 10.64 5.68
N ASN A 87 1.96 11.02 4.43
CA ASN A 87 2.51 12.34 4.14
C ASN A 87 1.50 13.46 4.33
N GLN A 88 0.24 13.25 3.95
CA GLN A 88 -0.82 14.24 4.18
C GLN A 88 -1.00 14.55 5.67
N ALA A 89 -0.95 13.52 6.53
CA ALA A 89 -1.03 13.72 7.97
C ALA A 89 0.16 14.55 8.49
N LEU A 90 1.38 14.28 7.99
CA LEU A 90 2.56 15.10 8.33
C LEU A 90 2.41 16.55 7.86
N GLU A 91 1.95 16.77 6.65
CA GLU A 91 1.74 18.10 6.10
C GLU A 91 0.69 18.89 6.90
N THR A 92 -0.45 18.25 7.20
CA THR A 92 -1.51 18.86 8.02
C THR A 92 -0.99 19.32 9.37
N ASN A 93 -0.15 18.52 10.04
CA ASN A 93 0.45 18.87 11.32
C ASN A 93 1.45 20.03 11.21
N ARG A 94 2.17 20.14 10.08
CA ARG A 94 3.15 21.21 9.83
C ARG A 94 2.49 22.58 9.66
N PHE A 95 1.33 22.65 8.99
CA PHE A 95 0.58 23.90 8.83
C PHE A 95 -0.02 24.44 10.14
N ASP A 96 -0.28 23.57 11.13
CA ASP A 96 -0.87 23.93 12.43
C ASP A 96 0.16 24.42 13.48
N GLY A 97 1.45 24.39 13.15
CA GLY A 97 2.52 25.08 13.88
C GLY A 97 3.66 24.18 14.34
N GLU A 98 4.79 24.22 13.63
CA GLU A 98 6.17 24.32 14.14
C GLU A 98 7.21 24.23 13.00
N ASN A 99 8.19 25.13 13.05
CA ASN A 99 9.51 25.17 12.39
C ASN A 99 9.62 24.97 10.86
N GLU A 100 9.86 26.11 10.20
CA GLU A 100 10.27 26.29 8.80
C GLU A 100 11.57 25.56 8.38
N LYS A 101 12.28 24.89 9.31
CA LYS A 101 13.58 24.24 9.05
C LYS A 101 13.48 22.81 8.51
N ASP A 102 12.30 22.17 8.54
CA ASP A 102 12.08 20.80 8.02
C ASP A 102 11.37 20.78 6.64
N ARG A 103 11.53 21.86 5.86
CA ARG A 103 10.81 22.10 4.59
C ARG A 103 11.00 21.05 3.48
N PHE A 104 11.90 20.07 3.62
CA PHE A 104 12.26 19.18 2.51
C PHE A 104 12.57 17.72 2.87
N GLN A 105 12.14 17.19 4.02
CA GLN A 105 12.28 15.75 4.28
C GLN A 105 11.03 14.98 3.84
N LEU A 106 10.94 14.67 2.54
CA LEU A 106 10.08 13.62 1.95
C LEU A 106 10.56 12.24 2.42
N ARG A 107 10.50 12.01 3.73
CA ARG A 107 11.36 11.08 4.47
C ARG A 107 11.07 9.60 4.21
N TYR A 108 10.04 9.24 3.43
CA TYR A 108 9.64 7.84 3.28
C TYR A 108 9.35 7.35 1.86
N ASN A 109 9.58 8.15 0.80
CA ASN A 109 9.22 7.77 -0.57
C ASN A 109 9.86 6.44 -1.02
N SER A 110 11.12 6.22 -0.64
CA SER A 110 11.86 5.01 -1.04
C SER A 110 11.25 3.71 -0.52
N HIS A 111 10.62 3.72 0.65
CA HIS A 111 10.06 2.52 1.28
C HIS A 111 8.81 2.07 0.52
N PHE A 112 7.94 3.02 0.16
CA PHE A 112 6.69 2.75 -0.55
C PHE A 112 6.93 2.46 -2.04
N ILE A 113 7.90 3.14 -2.67
CA ILE A 113 8.32 2.80 -4.04
C ILE A 113 8.92 1.39 -4.06
N GLY A 114 9.81 1.09 -3.11
CA GLY A 114 10.38 -0.24 -2.94
C GLY A 114 9.29 -1.29 -2.74
N ALA A 115 8.31 -1.03 -1.87
CA ALA A 115 7.16 -1.91 -1.66
C ALA A 115 6.40 -2.17 -2.97
N ALA A 116 6.01 -1.13 -3.71
CA ALA A 116 5.28 -1.28 -4.95
C ALA A 116 6.04 -2.13 -5.97
N MET A 117 7.33 -1.82 -6.19
CA MET A 117 8.16 -2.59 -7.13
C MET A 117 8.36 -4.03 -6.66
N GLY A 118 8.70 -4.22 -5.39
CA GLY A 118 8.91 -5.54 -4.80
C GLY A 118 7.66 -6.41 -4.83
N GLY A 119 6.50 -5.86 -4.50
CA GLY A 119 5.22 -6.57 -4.56
C GLY A 119 4.88 -7.02 -5.97
N THR A 120 5.07 -6.15 -6.97
CA THR A 120 4.88 -6.48 -8.39
C THR A 120 5.82 -7.59 -8.84
N LEU A 121 7.11 -7.48 -8.53
CA LEU A 121 8.09 -8.53 -8.85
C LEU A 121 7.78 -9.84 -8.12
N GLY A 122 7.32 -9.76 -6.87
CA GLY A 122 6.91 -10.91 -6.09
C GLY A 122 5.73 -11.66 -6.71
N ILE A 123 4.72 -10.95 -7.21
CA ILE A 123 3.58 -11.55 -7.92
C ILE A 123 4.05 -12.24 -9.22
N ILE A 124 4.99 -11.63 -9.95
CA ILE A 124 5.43 -12.13 -11.27
C ILE A 124 6.40 -13.31 -11.14
N TYR A 125 7.39 -13.22 -10.26
CA TYR A 125 8.53 -14.15 -10.24
C TYR A 125 8.46 -15.21 -9.14
N LEU A 126 7.60 -15.05 -8.12
CA LEU A 126 7.46 -16.02 -7.03
C LEU A 126 6.22 -16.90 -7.19
N ASP A 127 5.94 -17.37 -8.42
CA ASP A 127 4.75 -18.20 -8.71
C ASP A 127 4.68 -19.46 -7.84
N GLN A 128 5.83 -20.07 -7.51
CA GLN A 128 5.91 -21.33 -6.76
C GLN A 128 5.18 -21.29 -5.40
N ILE A 129 5.14 -20.11 -4.77
CA ILE A 129 4.44 -19.90 -3.49
C ILE A 129 3.08 -19.21 -3.67
N GLY A 130 2.69 -18.95 -4.90
CA GLY A 130 1.42 -18.36 -5.30
C GLY A 130 1.44 -16.82 -5.32
N PRO A 131 0.46 -16.21 -6.02
CA PRO A 131 0.39 -14.76 -6.22
C PRO A 131 0.24 -13.98 -4.91
N VAL A 132 -0.45 -14.54 -3.92
CA VAL A 132 -0.72 -13.88 -2.64
C VAL A 132 0.54 -13.83 -1.76
N PHE A 133 1.16 -14.97 -1.48
CA PHE A 133 2.38 -15.03 -0.67
C PHE A 133 3.58 -14.43 -1.40
N GLY A 134 3.67 -14.62 -2.72
CA GLY A 134 4.65 -13.95 -3.57
C GLY A 134 4.54 -12.43 -3.47
N GLY A 135 3.33 -11.88 -3.55
CA GLY A 135 3.08 -10.46 -3.35
C GLY A 135 3.48 -9.96 -1.95
N PHE A 136 3.11 -10.67 -0.88
CA PHE A 136 3.50 -10.29 0.49
C PHE A 136 5.01 -10.32 0.71
N LEU A 137 5.69 -11.37 0.26
CA LEU A 137 7.14 -11.49 0.40
C LEU A 137 7.85 -10.42 -0.42
N GLY A 138 7.39 -10.19 -1.65
CA GLY A 138 7.87 -9.13 -2.53
C GLY A 138 7.74 -7.75 -1.91
N LEU A 139 6.58 -7.43 -1.32
CA LEU A 139 6.36 -6.17 -0.60
C LEU A 139 7.38 -5.99 0.54
N ALA A 140 7.57 -7.03 1.37
CA ALA A 140 8.49 -6.97 2.50
C ALA A 140 9.95 -6.76 2.07
N ILE A 141 10.41 -7.51 1.06
CA ILE A 141 11.75 -7.36 0.47
C ILE A 141 11.91 -5.97 -0.14
N GLY A 142 10.90 -5.51 -0.87
CA GLY A 142 10.86 -4.19 -1.49
C GLY A 142 11.02 -3.05 -0.49
N VAL A 143 10.28 -3.11 0.64
CA VAL A 143 10.42 -2.16 1.75
C VAL A 143 11.84 -2.20 2.32
N ALA A 144 12.41 -3.40 2.53
CA ALA A 144 13.76 -3.55 3.07
C ALA A 144 14.82 -2.92 2.16
N ILE A 145 14.76 -3.19 0.85
CA ILE A 145 15.67 -2.60 -0.15
C ILE A 145 15.48 -1.08 -0.22
N GLY A 146 14.24 -0.60 -0.26
CA GLY A 146 13.94 0.83 -0.27
C GLY A 146 14.42 1.56 0.98
N SER A 147 14.42 0.87 2.13
CA SER A 147 14.96 1.37 3.40
C SER A 147 16.49 1.42 3.38
N TRP A 148 17.13 0.42 2.78
CA TRP A 148 18.58 0.34 2.65
C TRP A 148 19.13 1.40 1.70
N LEU A 149 18.51 1.57 0.52
CA LEU A 149 18.92 2.58 -0.46
C LEU A 149 18.90 4.01 0.09
N LYS A 150 18.00 4.30 1.03
CA LYS A 150 17.94 5.61 1.69
C LYS A 150 19.14 5.88 2.61
N ARG A 151 19.84 4.84 3.06
CA ARG A 151 20.99 4.95 3.99
C ARG A 151 22.32 5.12 3.27
N LEU A 152 22.37 4.83 1.96
CA LEU A 152 23.51 5.12 1.09
C LEU A 152 23.54 6.61 0.74
#